data_AF-A0A5M9JY76-F1
#
_entry.id   AF-A0A5M9JY76-F1
#
_cell.length_a   1.000
_cell.length_b   1.000
_cell.length_c   1.000
_cell.angle_alpha   90.00
_cell.angle_beta   90.00
_cell.angle_gamma   90.00
#
_symmetry.space_group_name_H-M   'P 1'
#
loop_
_entity.id
_entity.type
_entity.pdbx_description
1 polymer ?
#
loop_
_entity_poly.entity_id
_entity_poly.type
_entity_poly.pdbx_seq_one_letter_code
_entity_poly.pdbx_strand_id
1 'polypeptide(L)'
;MTLLRAKWYSEASDTKSPFGVPQLDEGILDSHIEGLGKDGVSMVVSVDPPARLELAIAMVQRGKWTDIFARDGGEGLWLEDLVEGVEGGEGEQQENEKKAAYLFVYHGMRDSAVPWEDTREWVEIWGKKFGEDRARGVWREGMEHGFDGALDVQSEEAKWLREGLEEVRREWLRN
;
A
#
# COMPACT_ATOMS: atom_id res chain seq x y z
N MET A 1 1.43 1.48 -2.51
CA MET A 1 2.21 1.30 -1.25
C MET A 1 2.02 2.58 -0.46
N THR A 2 1.72 2.50 0.84
CA THR A 2 1.20 3.65 1.58
C THR A 2 2.04 3.92 2.81
N LEU A 3 2.24 5.20 3.14
CA LEU A 3 3.00 5.63 4.31
C LEU A 3 2.06 5.75 5.51
N LEU A 4 1.92 4.69 6.31
CA LEU A 4 0.91 4.63 7.38
C LEU A 4 1.10 5.67 8.50
N ARG A 5 2.27 6.30 8.59
CA ARG A 5 2.52 7.44 9.48
C ARG A 5 2.05 8.77 8.91
N ALA A 6 1.80 8.86 7.60
CA ALA A 6 1.31 10.07 6.97
C ALA A 6 -0.09 10.45 7.48
N LYS A 7 -0.41 11.74 7.43
CA LYS A 7 -1.63 12.31 8.03
C LYS A 7 -2.91 11.65 7.56
N TRP A 8 -2.94 11.16 6.31
CA TRP A 8 -4.09 10.43 5.79
C TRP A 8 -4.45 9.19 6.63
N TYR A 9 -3.47 8.55 7.25
CA TYR A 9 -3.66 7.33 8.04
C TYR A 9 -3.60 7.56 9.56
N SER A 10 -2.87 8.57 10.02
CA SER A 10 -2.52 8.77 11.44
C SER A 10 -3.33 9.86 12.16
N GLU A 11 -3.98 10.78 11.45
CA GLU A 11 -4.75 11.87 12.06
C GLU A 11 -6.26 11.67 11.83
N ALA A 12 -7.12 11.90 12.81
CA ALA A 12 -8.56 11.89 12.58
C ALA A 12 -8.99 13.13 11.75
N SER A 13 -10.00 12.97 10.88
CA SER A 13 -10.59 14.11 10.16
C SER A 13 -12.00 13.80 9.67
N ASP A 14 -12.89 14.79 9.86
CA ASP A 14 -14.29 14.81 9.44
C ASP A 14 -14.49 15.01 7.92
N THR A 15 -13.42 15.34 7.18
CA THR A 15 -13.47 15.54 5.73
C THR A 15 -12.90 14.36 4.93
N LYS A 16 -12.28 13.38 5.59
CA LYS A 16 -11.75 12.18 4.92
C LYS A 16 -12.87 11.32 4.36
N SER A 17 -12.86 11.13 3.05
CA SER A 17 -13.89 10.38 2.35
C SER A 17 -13.26 9.35 1.40
N PRO A 18 -12.65 8.27 1.93
CA PRO A 18 -12.15 7.18 1.09
C PRO A 18 -13.26 6.66 0.17
N PHE A 19 -13.01 6.56 -1.13
CA PHE A 19 -14.01 6.18 -2.14
C PHE A 19 -15.24 7.11 -2.21
N GLY A 20 -15.14 8.34 -1.69
CA GLY A 20 -16.29 9.25 -1.57
C GLY A 20 -17.31 8.82 -0.51
N VAL A 21 -16.97 7.87 0.36
CA VAL A 21 -17.85 7.41 1.44
C VAL A 21 -17.95 8.51 2.52
N PRO A 22 -19.16 8.91 2.95
CA PRO A 22 -19.35 9.86 4.04
C PRO A 22 -18.70 9.38 5.35
N GLN A 23 -18.65 10.26 6.36
CA GLN A 23 -18.22 9.87 7.70
C GLN A 23 -19.08 8.70 8.21
N LEU A 24 -18.41 7.60 8.55
CA LEU A 24 -19.07 6.42 9.10
C LEU A 24 -19.30 6.60 10.59
N ASP A 25 -20.31 5.91 11.11
CA ASP A 25 -20.68 5.96 12.52
C ASP A 25 -19.51 5.57 13.44
N GLU A 26 -19.39 6.28 14.56
CA GLU A 26 -18.34 6.06 15.55
C GLU A 26 -18.43 4.66 16.20
N GLY A 27 -19.61 4.07 16.30
CA GLY A 27 -19.79 2.75 16.89
C GLY A 27 -19.28 1.58 16.06
N ILE A 28 -19.08 1.73 14.73
CA ILE A 28 -18.74 0.59 13.85
C ILE A 28 -17.42 -0.07 14.23
N LEU A 29 -16.36 0.72 14.42
CA LEU A 29 -15.04 0.20 14.76
C LEU A 29 -15.01 -0.40 16.18
N ASP A 30 -15.60 0.29 17.15
CA ASP A 30 -15.63 -0.14 18.55
C ASP A 30 -16.45 -1.42 18.71
N SER A 31 -17.63 -1.49 18.07
CA SER A 31 -18.47 -2.69 18.05
C SER A 31 -17.73 -3.88 17.42
N HIS A 32 -16.94 -3.64 16.38
CA HIS A 32 -16.13 -4.69 15.78
C HIS A 32 -15.05 -5.20 16.73
N ILE A 33 -14.29 -4.29 17.37
CA ILE A 33 -13.24 -4.63 18.33
C ILE A 33 -13.82 -5.38 19.53
N GLU A 34 -14.93 -4.91 20.10
CA GLU A 34 -15.63 -5.60 21.20
C GLU A 34 -16.18 -6.98 20.79
N GLY A 35 -16.42 -7.20 19.50
CA GLY A 35 -16.87 -8.47 18.94
C GLY A 35 -15.75 -9.52 18.79
N LEU A 36 -14.49 -9.10 18.75
CA LEU A 36 -13.35 -10.00 18.54
C LEU A 36 -13.20 -10.96 19.73
N GLY A 37 -13.01 -12.25 19.43
CA GLY A 37 -12.77 -13.28 20.45
C GLY A 37 -14.01 -13.74 21.23
N LYS A 38 -15.21 -13.24 20.91
CA LYS A 38 -16.48 -13.78 21.45
C LYS A 38 -16.82 -15.11 20.77
N ASP A 39 -17.22 -16.10 21.57
CA ASP A 39 -17.56 -17.44 21.11
C ASP A 39 -18.59 -17.42 19.96
N GLY A 40 -18.31 -18.15 18.88
CA GLY A 40 -19.21 -18.29 17.73
C GLY A 40 -19.06 -17.22 16.64
N VAL A 41 -18.21 -16.20 16.81
CA VAL A 41 -17.89 -15.24 15.74
C VAL A 41 -16.75 -15.82 14.89
N SER A 42 -17.07 -16.27 13.67
CA SER A 42 -16.05 -16.70 12.72
C SER A 42 -15.25 -15.49 12.20
N MET A 43 -13.94 -15.68 12.01
CA MET A 43 -13.11 -14.68 11.36
C MET A 43 -13.57 -14.54 9.89
N VAL A 44 -14.32 -13.47 9.59
CA VAL A 44 -14.81 -13.22 8.22
C VAL A 44 -13.66 -12.77 7.33
N VAL A 45 -13.27 -13.58 6.34
CA VAL A 45 -12.27 -13.21 5.33
C VAL A 45 -12.95 -13.28 3.97
N SER A 46 -13.26 -12.13 3.38
CA SER A 46 -13.79 -12.02 2.01
C SER A 46 -13.19 -10.80 1.34
N VAL A 47 -12.65 -11.00 0.14
CA VAL A 47 -12.07 -9.96 -0.72
C VAL A 47 -13.08 -9.43 -1.73
N ASP A 48 -14.04 -10.25 -2.18
CA ASP A 48 -15.07 -9.84 -3.12
C ASP A 48 -16.46 -10.46 -2.78
N PRO A 49 -17.43 -9.65 -2.28
CA PRO A 49 -17.25 -8.26 -1.87
C PRO A 49 -16.32 -8.16 -0.64
N PRO A 50 -15.63 -7.02 -0.45
CA PRO A 50 -14.71 -6.84 0.67
C PRO A 50 -15.50 -6.69 1.98
N ALA A 51 -15.63 -7.78 2.74
CA ALA A 51 -16.49 -7.84 3.92
C ALA A 51 -16.10 -6.90 5.08
N ARG A 52 -14.94 -6.23 4.99
CA ARG A 52 -14.40 -5.33 6.03
C ARG A 52 -13.97 -3.97 5.48
N LEU A 53 -14.41 -3.60 4.27
CA LEU A 53 -14.06 -2.32 3.68
C LEU A 53 -14.50 -1.15 4.57
N GLU A 54 -15.69 -1.21 5.15
CA GLU A 54 -16.20 -0.17 6.07
C GLU A 54 -15.28 0.04 7.28
N LEU A 55 -14.66 -1.04 7.80
CA LEU A 55 -13.69 -0.94 8.88
C LEU A 55 -12.43 -0.21 8.42
N ALA A 56 -11.91 -0.54 7.23
CA ALA A 56 -10.76 0.14 6.64
C ALA A 56 -11.00 1.64 6.46
N ILE A 57 -12.20 2.00 5.95
CA ILE A 57 -12.63 3.39 5.78
C ILE A 57 -12.74 4.10 7.13
N ALA A 58 -13.41 3.50 8.11
CA ALA A 58 -13.56 4.07 9.45
C ALA A 58 -12.19 4.29 10.13
N MET A 59 -11.23 3.38 9.91
CA MET A 59 -9.87 3.54 10.44
C MET A 59 -9.13 4.73 9.83
N VAL A 60 -9.28 4.98 8.52
CA VAL A 60 -8.72 6.18 7.85
C VAL A 60 -9.35 7.46 8.42
N GLN A 61 -10.68 7.50 8.49
CA GLN A 61 -11.44 8.65 8.98
C GLN A 61 -11.03 9.05 10.41
N ARG A 62 -10.70 8.06 11.24
CA ARG A 62 -10.33 8.26 12.65
C ARG A 62 -8.84 8.30 12.93
N GLY A 63 -7.98 8.18 11.93
CA GLY A 63 -6.53 8.16 12.13
C GLY A 63 -6.04 6.96 12.93
N LYS A 64 -6.70 5.80 12.81
CA LYS A 64 -6.47 4.62 13.67
C LYS A 64 -5.50 3.59 13.08
N TRP A 65 -4.97 3.81 11.89
CA TRP A 65 -4.04 2.85 11.27
C TRP A 65 -2.75 2.68 12.06
N THR A 66 -2.24 3.75 12.68
CA THR A 66 -1.03 3.66 13.50
C THR A 66 -1.22 2.83 14.75
N ASP A 67 -2.40 2.87 15.36
CA ASP A 67 -2.72 2.12 16.59
C ASP A 67 -2.67 0.59 16.34
N ILE A 68 -3.01 0.15 15.13
CA ILE A 68 -3.00 -1.28 14.75
C ILE A 68 -1.60 -1.78 14.39
N PHE A 69 -0.79 -0.92 13.76
CA PHE A 69 0.56 -1.28 13.32
C PHE A 69 1.63 -1.03 14.41
N ALA A 70 1.25 -0.31 15.47
CA ALA A 70 1.99 -0.30 16.72
C ALA A 70 1.99 -1.73 17.31
N ARG A 71 3.17 -2.31 17.49
CA ARG A 71 3.30 -3.60 18.18
C ARG A 71 3.17 -3.34 19.67
N ASP A 72 2.31 -4.10 20.35
CA ASP A 72 2.24 -4.06 21.81
C ASP A 72 3.63 -4.38 22.40
N GLY A 73 4.25 -3.38 23.03
CA GLY A 73 5.59 -3.46 23.62
C GLY A 73 6.78 -3.54 22.64
N GLY A 74 6.63 -3.21 21.35
CA GLY A 74 7.73 -3.26 20.37
C GLY A 74 7.74 -2.14 19.33
N GLU A 75 8.82 -2.07 18.53
CA GLU A 75 8.89 -1.19 17.35
C GLU A 75 7.84 -1.66 16.32
N GLY A 76 7.01 -0.73 15.82
CA GLY A 76 5.93 -1.05 14.87
C GLY A 76 6.45 -1.57 13.53
N LEU A 77 5.58 -2.20 12.74
CA LEU A 77 5.94 -2.70 11.41
C LEU A 77 5.77 -1.61 10.36
N TRP A 78 6.76 -0.72 10.29
CA TRP A 78 6.79 0.42 9.38
C TRP A 78 7.66 0.08 8.18
N LEU A 79 7.12 0.23 6.97
CA LEU A 79 7.84 -0.13 5.76
C LEU A 79 9.13 0.69 5.62
N GLU A 80 9.07 1.97 5.95
CA GLU A 80 10.21 2.88 5.94
C GLU A 80 11.36 2.38 6.83
N ASP A 81 11.08 1.99 8.07
CA ASP A 81 12.09 1.48 9.00
C ASP A 81 12.64 0.12 8.52
N LEU A 82 11.77 -0.74 7.98
CA LEU A 82 12.17 -2.04 7.45
C LEU A 82 13.13 -1.90 6.26
N VAL A 83 12.88 -0.94 5.36
CA VAL A 83 13.75 -0.68 4.20
C VAL A 83 15.11 -0.15 4.63
N GLU A 84 15.18 0.68 5.67
CA GLU A 84 16.45 1.13 6.24
C GLU A 84 17.29 -0.04 6.77
N GLY A 85 16.64 -0.98 7.47
CA GLY A 85 17.27 -2.15 8.08
C GLY A 85 17.72 -3.25 7.10
N VAL A 86 17.34 -3.18 5.81
CA VAL A 86 17.83 -4.13 4.79
C VAL A 86 19.28 -3.78 4.40
N GLU A 87 20.18 -4.74 4.53
CA GLU A 87 21.54 -4.65 3.98
C GLU A 87 21.48 -4.68 2.44
N GLY A 88 22.00 -3.63 1.80
CA GLY A 88 22.06 -3.41 0.34
C GLY A 88 21.53 -2.01 -0.04
N GLY A 89 22.20 -1.15 -0.81
CA GLY A 89 23.38 -1.40 -1.64
C GLY A 89 24.21 -0.15 -1.95
N GLU A 90 25.06 0.25 -1.01
CA GLU A 90 26.35 0.89 -1.32
C GLU A 90 27.38 0.37 -0.32
N GLY A 91 28.36 -0.39 -0.81
CA GLY A 91 29.44 -0.95 0.01
C GLY A 91 29.54 -2.47 -0.08
N GLU A 92 30.65 -2.92 -0.67
CA GLU A 92 31.14 -4.30 -0.74
C GLU A 92 30.45 -5.22 -1.74
N GLN A 93 31.05 -5.23 -2.93
CA GLN A 93 31.08 -6.35 -3.87
C GLN A 93 31.37 -7.66 -3.12
N GLN A 94 30.31 -8.40 -2.80
CA GLN A 94 30.44 -9.82 -2.46
C GLN A 94 29.97 -10.63 -3.67
N GLU A 95 30.82 -11.56 -4.09
CA GLU A 95 30.83 -12.30 -5.36
C GLU A 95 29.61 -13.23 -5.62
N ASN A 96 28.48 -13.00 -4.94
CA ASN A 96 27.17 -13.64 -5.16
C ASN A 96 26.02 -12.62 -4.97
N GLU A 97 26.11 -11.49 -5.69
CA GLU A 97 25.29 -10.29 -5.59
C GLU A 97 23.76 -10.56 -5.57
N LYS A 98 23.15 -10.53 -4.38
CA LYS A 98 21.70 -10.39 -4.26
C LYS A 98 21.36 -8.94 -4.62
N LYS A 99 21.11 -8.67 -5.91
CA LYS A 99 20.46 -7.43 -6.33
C LYS A 99 19.23 -7.19 -5.45
N ALA A 100 19.09 -5.98 -4.92
CA ALA A 100 17.90 -5.57 -4.18
C ALA A 100 16.63 -5.83 -5.01
N ALA A 101 15.50 -6.11 -4.37
CA ALA A 101 14.26 -6.40 -5.10
C ALA A 101 13.87 -5.22 -6.00
N TYR A 102 13.43 -5.53 -7.22
CA TYR A 102 12.92 -4.52 -8.15
C TYR A 102 11.48 -4.16 -7.76
N LEU A 103 11.18 -2.87 -7.66
CA LEU A 103 9.89 -2.35 -7.27
C LEU A 103 9.17 -1.74 -8.49
N PHE A 104 8.08 -2.36 -8.93
CA PHE A 104 7.17 -1.77 -9.91
C PHE A 104 5.89 -1.33 -9.21
N VAL A 105 5.54 -0.05 -9.34
CA VAL A 105 4.33 0.53 -8.74
C VAL A 105 3.62 1.40 -9.75
N TYR A 106 2.29 1.38 -9.69
CA TYR A 106 1.45 2.28 -10.45
C TYR A 106 0.32 2.81 -9.56
N HIS A 107 -0.15 4.02 -9.85
CA HIS A 107 -1.18 4.69 -9.06
C HIS A 107 -1.96 5.69 -9.92
N GLY A 108 -3.28 5.76 -9.73
CA GLY A 108 -4.13 6.78 -10.33
C GLY A 108 -4.06 8.12 -9.60
N MET A 109 -3.84 9.23 -10.29
CA MET A 109 -3.66 10.54 -9.63
C MET A 109 -4.94 11.18 -9.11
N ARG A 110 -6.09 10.53 -9.30
CA ARG A 110 -7.38 10.90 -8.70
C ARG A 110 -7.90 9.84 -7.73
N ASP A 111 -7.03 8.94 -7.26
CA ASP A 111 -7.39 7.94 -6.27
C ASP A 111 -8.02 8.60 -5.03
N SER A 112 -9.30 8.29 -4.84
CA SER A 112 -10.15 8.78 -3.77
C SER A 112 -10.04 7.95 -2.50
N ALA A 113 -9.39 6.79 -2.55
CA ALA A 113 -9.23 5.87 -1.42
C ALA A 113 -7.92 6.11 -0.66
N VAL A 114 -6.84 6.35 -1.40
CA VAL A 114 -5.49 6.52 -0.85
C VAL A 114 -4.73 7.62 -1.60
N PRO A 115 -3.85 8.40 -0.93
CA PRO A 115 -3.06 9.43 -1.60
C PRO A 115 -2.01 8.81 -2.52
N TRP A 116 -1.97 9.26 -3.77
CA TRP A 116 -0.95 8.81 -4.73
C TRP A 116 0.43 9.37 -4.38
N GLU A 117 0.50 10.54 -3.74
CA GLU A 117 1.73 11.19 -3.31
C GLU A 117 2.54 10.29 -2.36
N ASP A 118 1.87 9.59 -1.43
CA ASP A 118 2.52 8.65 -0.50
C ASP A 118 3.17 7.49 -1.28
N THR A 119 2.53 7.03 -2.36
CA THR A 119 3.11 5.99 -3.21
C THR A 119 4.29 6.51 -4.03
N ARG A 120 4.24 7.77 -4.49
CA ARG A 120 5.36 8.41 -5.18
C ARG A 120 6.56 8.55 -4.24
N GLU A 121 6.34 9.05 -3.03
CA GLU A 121 7.38 9.19 -2.02
C GLU A 121 8.01 7.83 -1.69
N TRP A 122 7.21 6.78 -1.59
CA TRP A 122 7.73 5.43 -1.39
C TRP A 122 8.68 4.96 -2.50
N VAL A 123 8.37 5.27 -3.77
CA VAL A 123 9.26 4.97 -4.91
C VAL A 123 10.59 5.72 -4.78
N GLU A 124 10.57 6.96 -4.31
CA GLU A 124 11.78 7.75 -4.08
C GLU A 124 12.62 7.18 -2.93
N ILE A 125 11.99 6.76 -1.82
CA ILE A 125 12.68 6.09 -0.70
C ILE A 125 13.38 4.82 -1.19
N TRP A 126 12.67 3.98 -1.96
CA TRP A 126 13.22 2.74 -2.51
C TRP A 126 14.39 3.01 -3.46
N GLY A 127 14.22 3.96 -4.38
CA GLY A 127 15.26 4.34 -5.35
C GLY A 127 16.52 4.87 -4.67
N LYS A 128 16.38 5.70 -3.62
CA LYS A 128 17.53 6.19 -2.83
C LYS A 128 18.28 5.08 -2.12
N LYS A 129 17.57 4.07 -1.60
CA LYS A 129 18.17 2.97 -0.83
C LYS A 129 18.86 1.93 -1.72
N PHE A 130 18.23 1.59 -2.84
CA PHE A 130 18.60 0.42 -3.63
C PHE A 130 19.12 0.74 -5.04
N GLY A 131 19.00 1.99 -5.48
CA GLY A 131 19.32 2.45 -6.84
C GLY A 131 18.06 2.90 -7.59
N GLU A 132 18.15 3.99 -8.34
CA GLU A 132 17.01 4.54 -9.11
C GLU A 132 16.48 3.54 -10.16
N ASP A 133 17.33 2.66 -10.68
CA ASP A 133 16.97 1.57 -11.60
C ASP A 133 16.25 0.41 -10.91
N ARG A 134 16.17 0.41 -9.56
CA ARG A 134 15.47 -0.61 -8.77
C ARG A 134 14.02 -0.24 -8.46
N ALA A 135 13.55 0.94 -8.86
CA ALA A 135 12.17 1.34 -8.70
C ALA A 135 11.60 1.99 -9.97
N ARG A 136 10.38 1.62 -10.33
CA ARG A 136 9.62 2.26 -11.41
C ARG A 136 8.23 2.60 -10.92
N GLY A 137 7.93 3.90 -10.91
CA GLY A 137 6.59 4.44 -10.66
C GLY A 137 5.88 4.83 -11.95
N VAL A 138 4.61 4.47 -12.10
CA VAL A 138 3.74 4.93 -13.20
C VAL A 138 2.53 5.66 -12.63
N TRP A 139 2.41 6.95 -12.95
CA TRP A 139 1.36 7.82 -12.45
C TRP A 139 0.34 8.08 -13.55
N ARG A 140 -0.90 7.65 -13.33
CA ARG A 140 -1.96 7.74 -14.35
C ARG A 140 -2.87 8.92 -14.04
N GLU A 141 -2.75 9.97 -14.84
CA GLU A 141 -3.57 11.17 -14.70
C GLU A 141 -5.06 10.85 -14.86
N GLY A 142 -5.88 11.43 -13.98
CA GLY A 142 -7.34 11.30 -14.03
C GLY A 142 -7.90 9.94 -13.57
N MET A 143 -7.05 8.95 -13.30
CA MET A 143 -7.48 7.59 -12.95
C MET A 143 -7.74 7.45 -11.44
N GLU A 144 -8.73 6.63 -11.12
CA GLU A 144 -9.24 6.33 -9.77
C GLU A 144 -8.58 5.05 -9.19
N HIS A 145 -8.80 4.76 -7.92
CA HIS A 145 -8.41 3.50 -7.28
C HIS A 145 -8.89 2.28 -8.09
N GLY A 146 -8.01 1.32 -8.31
CA GLY A 146 -8.33 0.08 -9.02
C GLY A 146 -8.64 0.25 -10.52
N PHE A 147 -8.25 1.38 -11.14
CA PHE A 147 -8.44 1.62 -12.58
C PHE A 147 -7.87 0.51 -13.47
N ASP A 148 -6.86 -0.21 -12.99
CA ASP A 148 -6.19 -1.29 -13.69
C ASP A 148 -7.06 -2.54 -13.83
N GLY A 149 -8.03 -2.76 -12.94
CA GLY A 149 -8.92 -3.92 -12.99
C GLY A 149 -9.83 -3.96 -14.22
N ALA A 150 -10.04 -2.81 -14.88
CA ALA A 150 -10.84 -2.71 -16.10
C ALA A 150 -9.99 -2.78 -17.39
N LEU A 151 -8.66 -2.81 -17.27
CA LEU A 151 -7.78 -2.80 -18.43
C LEU A 151 -7.77 -4.17 -19.12
N ASP A 152 -8.04 -4.18 -20.42
CA ASP A 152 -7.65 -5.32 -21.26
C ASP A 152 -6.13 -5.34 -21.37
N VAL A 153 -5.51 -6.36 -20.74
CA VAL A 153 -4.06 -6.51 -20.71
C VAL A 153 -3.45 -6.65 -22.11
N GLN A 154 -4.21 -7.00 -23.15
CA GLN A 154 -3.72 -7.09 -24.53
C GLN A 154 -3.84 -5.78 -25.32
N SER A 155 -4.59 -4.80 -24.81
CA SER A 155 -4.78 -3.51 -25.46
C SER A 155 -3.49 -2.67 -25.50
N GLU A 156 -3.38 -1.75 -26.45
CA GLU A 156 -2.27 -0.79 -26.45
C GLU A 156 -2.26 0.10 -25.20
N GLU A 157 -3.43 0.38 -24.61
CA GLU A 157 -3.54 1.13 -23.36
C GLU A 157 -2.84 0.43 -22.19
N ALA A 158 -2.84 -0.91 -22.16
CA ALA A 158 -2.20 -1.71 -21.12
C ALA A 158 -0.71 -2.00 -21.38
N LYS A 159 -0.11 -1.43 -22.43
CA LYS A 159 1.30 -1.69 -22.80
C LYS A 159 2.28 -1.42 -21.66
N TRP A 160 2.11 -0.30 -20.95
CA TRP A 160 2.93 0.07 -19.79
C TRP A 160 2.87 -0.98 -18.66
N LEU A 161 1.68 -1.58 -18.45
CA LEU A 161 1.45 -2.57 -17.41
C LEU A 161 2.12 -3.88 -17.79
N ARG A 162 1.95 -4.32 -19.05
CA ARG A 162 2.66 -5.49 -19.59
C ARG A 162 4.16 -5.33 -19.45
N GLU A 163 4.73 -4.23 -19.93
CA GLU A 163 6.17 -3.98 -19.88
C GLU A 163 6.73 -3.96 -18.46
N GLY A 164 6.01 -3.34 -17.51
CA GLY A 164 6.42 -3.32 -16.11
C GLY A 164 6.34 -4.71 -15.45
N LEU A 165 5.29 -5.48 -15.73
CA LEU A 165 5.15 -6.86 -15.24
C LEU A 165 6.21 -7.81 -15.83
N GLU A 166 6.57 -7.63 -17.10
CA GLU A 166 7.67 -8.37 -17.74
C GLU A 166 9.02 -8.07 -17.08
N GLU A 167 9.24 -6.82 -16.67
CA GLU A 167 10.43 -6.42 -15.94
C GLU A 167 10.46 -7.02 -14.53
N VAL A 168 9.34 -7.00 -13.80
CA VAL A 168 9.19 -7.72 -12.53
C VAL A 168 9.51 -9.20 -12.72
N ARG A 169 8.95 -9.85 -13.76
CA ARG A 169 9.21 -11.26 -14.05
C ARG A 169 10.72 -11.53 -14.21
N ARG A 170 11.41 -10.71 -15.01
CA ARG A 170 12.86 -10.85 -15.25
C ARG A 170 13.68 -10.68 -13.97
N GLU A 171 13.39 -9.64 -13.19
CA GLU A 171 14.15 -9.28 -11.99
C GLU A 171 13.89 -10.25 -10.82
N TRP A 172 12.66 -10.75 -10.67
CA TRP A 172 12.27 -11.59 -9.54
C TRP A 172 12.45 -13.08 -9.81
N LEU A 173 12.10 -13.53 -11.02
CA LEU A 173 12.12 -14.95 -11.36
C LEU A 173 13.39 -15.39 -12.11
N ARG A 174 14.25 -14.44 -12.52
CA ARG A 174 15.50 -14.69 -13.26
C ARG A 174 15.31 -15.52 -14.54
N ASN A 175 14.15 -15.38 -15.19
CA ASN A 175 13.79 -16.03 -16.45
C ASN A 175 13.76 -15.04 -17.60
#